data_AF-A0A3P6GNH4-F1
#
_entry.id   AF-A0A3P6GNH4-F1
#
_cell.length_a   1.000
_cell.length_b   1.000
_cell.length_c   1.000
_cell.angle_alpha   90.00
_cell.angle_beta   90.00
_cell.angle_gamma   90.00
#
_symmetry.space_group_name_H-M   'P 1'
#
loop_
_entity.id
_entity.type
_entity.pdbx_description
1 polymer ?
#
loop_
_entity_poly.entity_id
_entity_poly.type
_entity_poly.pdbx_seq_one_letter_code
_entity_poly.pdbx_strand_id
1 'polypeptide(L)'
;MSGLRINVTKSTVSAAGRGRRALEEAATISGLPVLTLPIKYLGLPLTTKIMTRNDYEPLTTKIRNHCSHRLVKLSRMLDGSCLSSQS
;
A
#
# COMPACT_ATOMS: atom_id res chain seq x y z
N MET A 1 11.46 -0.45 25.50
CA MET A 1 10.27 -0.21 24.63
C MET A 1 10.61 0.87 23.62
N SER A 2 10.14 0.76 22.36
CA SER A 2 10.57 1.62 21.24
C SER A 2 10.05 3.06 21.23
N GLY A 3 9.17 3.44 22.17
CA GLY A 3 8.54 4.78 22.20
C GLY A 3 7.52 5.05 21.08
N LEU A 4 7.31 4.10 20.17
CA LEU A 4 6.37 4.22 19.06
C LEU A 4 4.93 4.08 19.57
N ARG A 5 4.05 4.99 19.11
CA ARG A 5 2.60 4.93 19.38
C ARG A 5 1.84 4.53 18.13
N ILE A 6 0.84 3.67 18.30
CA ILE A 6 -0.05 3.24 17.22
C ILE A 6 -1.16 4.27 17.04
N ASN A 7 -1.48 4.60 15.79
CA ASN A 7 -2.63 5.42 15.48
C ASN A 7 -3.87 4.53 15.33
N VAL A 8 -4.75 4.55 16.33
CA VAL A 8 -5.97 3.72 16.38
C VAL A 8 -6.90 3.99 15.20
N THR A 9 -7.02 5.24 14.72
CA THR A 9 -7.93 5.57 13.60
C THR A 9 -7.44 5.05 12.25
N LYS A 10 -6.14 4.79 12.11
CA LYS A 10 -5.52 4.19 10.92
C LYS A 10 -5.26 2.69 11.08
N SER A 11 -5.53 2.13 12.25
CA SER A 11 -5.22 0.75 12.58
C SER A 11 -6.49 -0.08 12.61
N THR A 12 -6.38 -1.29 12.09
CA THR A 12 -7.51 -2.22 11.92
C THR A 12 -7.03 -3.61 12.28
N VAL A 13 -7.91 -4.46 12.79
CA VAL A 13 -7.60 -5.86 13.09
C VAL A 13 -8.34 -6.74 12.09
N SER A 14 -7.69 -7.76 11.54
CA SER A 14 -8.34 -8.79 10.73
C SER A 14 -8.14 -10.14 11.42
N ALA A 15 -9.24 -10.82 11.71
CA ALA A 15 -9.22 -12.08 12.42
C ALA A 15 -9.45 -13.24 11.44
N ALA A 16 -8.48 -14.14 11.33
CA ALA A 16 -8.56 -15.33 10.48
C ALA A 16 -8.24 -16.60 11.30
N GLY A 17 -8.94 -17.70 11.02
CA GLY A 17 -8.71 -18.99 11.68
C GLY A 17 -9.41 -19.16 13.04
N ARG A 18 -8.86 -20.02 13.89
CA ARG A 18 -9.41 -20.33 15.22
C ARG A 18 -9.17 -19.14 16.17
N GLY A 19 -10.13 -18.87 17.07
CA GLY A 19 -10.03 -17.74 18.01
C GLY A 19 -10.54 -16.40 17.48
N ARG A 20 -11.16 -16.37 16.30
CA ARG A 20 -11.73 -15.17 15.68
C ARG A 20 -12.60 -14.34 16.63
N ARG A 21 -13.52 -14.99 17.36
CA ARG A 21 -14.45 -14.32 18.29
C ARG A 21 -13.72 -13.60 19.42
N ALA A 22 -12.75 -14.26 20.06
CA ALA A 22 -11.98 -13.66 21.14
C ALA A 22 -11.16 -12.44 20.64
N LEU A 23 -10.65 -12.51 19.41
CA LEU A 23 -9.93 -11.40 18.79
C LEU A 23 -10.86 -10.23 18.42
N GLU A 24 -12.07 -10.52 17.93
CA GLU A 24 -13.10 -9.52 17.64
C GLU A 24 -13.58 -8.81 18.92
N GLU A 25 -13.77 -9.56 20.01
CA GLU A 25 -14.11 -9.02 21.32
C GLU A 25 -12.99 -8.11 21.85
N ALA A 26 -11.73 -8.55 21.78
CA ALA A 26 -10.58 -7.74 22.18
C ALA A 26 -10.39 -6.48 21.32
N ALA A 27 -10.63 -6.57 20.00
CA ALA A 27 -10.59 -5.44 19.09
C ALA A 27 -11.69 -4.41 19.44
N THR A 28 -12.89 -4.90 19.76
CA THR A 28 -14.02 -4.05 20.20
C THR A 28 -13.68 -3.30 21.48
N ILE A 29 -13.11 -3.99 22.49
CA ILE A 29 -12.65 -3.37 23.74
C ILE A 29 -11.56 -2.31 23.48
N SER A 30 -10.70 -2.56 22.50
CA SER A 30 -9.58 -1.65 22.16
C SER A 30 -9.98 -0.50 21.22
N GLY A 31 -11.25 -0.45 20.77
CA GLY A 31 -11.72 0.55 19.81
C GLY A 31 -11.13 0.40 18.40
N LEU A 32 -10.61 -0.79 18.06
CA LEU A 32 -10.05 -1.08 16.74
C LEU A 32 -11.13 -1.67 15.83
N PRO A 33 -11.34 -1.13 14.63
CA PRO A 33 -12.26 -1.72 13.66
C PRO A 33 -11.77 -3.10 13.21
N VAL A 34 -12.70 -4.06 13.13
CA VAL A 34 -12.45 -5.39 12.58
C VAL A 34 -12.71 -5.37 11.08
N LEU A 35 -11.73 -5.81 10.29
CA LEU A 35 -11.85 -5.96 8.85
C LEU A 35 -12.05 -7.41 8.45
N THR A 36 -12.81 -7.60 7.37
CA THR A 36 -12.98 -8.87 6.68
C THR A 36 -12.19 -8.87 5.38
N LEU A 37 -11.64 -10.03 5.00
CA LEU A 37 -10.95 -10.19 3.72
C LEU A 37 -11.94 -10.09 2.54
N PRO A 38 -11.49 -9.60 1.37
CA PRO A 38 -10.12 -9.19 1.04
C PRO A 38 -9.78 -7.74 1.46
N ILE A 39 -8.61 -7.53 2.08
CA ILE A 39 -8.11 -6.19 2.46
C ILE A 39 -7.02 -5.72 1.50
N LYS A 40 -6.90 -4.41 1.24
CA LYS A 40 -5.82 -3.88 0.39
C LYS A 40 -4.62 -3.45 1.23
N TYR A 41 -3.46 -4.05 0.98
CA TYR A 41 -2.19 -3.67 1.59
C TYR A 41 -1.20 -3.26 0.51
N LEU A 42 -0.68 -2.03 0.59
CA LEU A 42 0.24 -1.45 -0.39
C LEU A 42 -0.26 -1.51 -1.85
N GLY A 43 -1.59 -1.51 -2.04
CA GLY A 43 -2.23 -1.60 -3.36
C GLY A 43 -2.46 -3.02 -3.87
N LEU A 44 -2.13 -4.05 -3.09
CA LEU A 44 -2.44 -5.45 -3.39
C LEU A 44 -3.58 -5.96 -2.50
N PRO A 45 -4.56 -6.69 -3.05
CA PRO A 45 -5.54 -7.39 -2.23
C PRO A 45 -4.85 -8.56 -1.50
N LEU A 46 -4.81 -8.49 -0.16
CA LEU A 46 -4.58 -9.63 0.69
C LEU A 46 -5.87 -10.45 0.72
N THR A 47 -5.83 -11.61 0.10
CA THR A 47 -6.94 -12.55 -0.01
C THR A 47 -6.44 -13.96 0.33
N THR A 48 -7.35 -14.85 0.73
CA THR A 48 -7.06 -16.28 0.90
C THR A 48 -7.10 -17.06 -0.41
N LYS A 49 -7.57 -16.42 -1.49
CA LYS A 49 -7.65 -17.01 -2.83
C LYS A 49 -6.33 -16.79 -3.60
N ILE A 50 -5.98 -17.72 -4.47
CA ILE A 50 -4.89 -17.53 -5.45
C ILE A 50 -5.22 -16.32 -6.34
N MET A 51 -4.30 -15.36 -6.40
CA MET A 51 -4.44 -14.16 -7.21
C MET A 51 -4.12 -14.42 -8.68
N THR A 52 -4.91 -13.81 -9.54
CA THR A 52 -4.69 -13.77 -10.99
C THR A 52 -3.90 -12.52 -11.37
N ARG A 53 -3.43 -12.47 -12.62
CA ARG A 53 -2.75 -11.29 -13.17
C ARG A 53 -3.58 -10.01 -13.07
N ASN A 54 -4.90 -10.14 -13.26
CA ASN A 54 -5.82 -9.01 -13.23
C ASN A 54 -5.91 -8.37 -11.83
N ASP A 55 -5.69 -9.15 -10.77
CA ASP A 55 -5.79 -8.67 -9.39
C ASP A 55 -4.65 -7.72 -8.99
N TYR A 56 -3.47 -7.87 -9.62
CA TYR A 56 -2.30 -7.00 -9.36
C TYR A 56 -1.97 -6.02 -10.49
N GLU A 57 -2.66 -6.08 -11.63
CA GLU A 57 -2.45 -5.17 -12.77
C GLU A 57 -2.60 -3.66 -12.41
N PRO A 58 -3.50 -3.24 -11.49
CA PRO A 58 -3.57 -1.85 -11.07
C PRO A 58 -2.27 -1.36 -10.42
N LEU A 59 -1.62 -2.21 -9.62
CA LEU A 59 -0.36 -1.86 -8.97
C LEU A 59 0.79 -1.83 -9.98
N THR A 60 0.88 -2.83 -10.87
CA THR A 60 1.93 -2.87 -11.90
C THR A 60 1.83 -1.67 -12.83
N THR A 61 0.62 -1.25 -13.20
CA THR A 61 0.35 -0.04 -13.98
C THR A 61 0.82 1.21 -13.23
N LYS A 62 0.50 1.32 -11.94
CA LYS A 62 0.94 2.46 -11.11
C LYS A 62 2.47 2.55 -11.02
N ILE A 63 3.15 1.42 -10.86
CA ILE A 63 4.61 1.35 -10.84
C ILE A 63 5.19 1.76 -12.20
N ARG A 64 4.66 1.19 -13.29
CA ARG A 64 5.10 1.52 -14.66
C ARG A 64 4.97 3.02 -14.92
N ASN A 65 3.81 3.61 -14.60
CA ASN A 65 3.57 5.03 -14.79
C ASN A 65 4.52 5.90 -13.97
N HIS A 66 4.81 5.51 -12.73
CA HIS A 66 5.75 6.24 -11.88
C HIS A 66 7.18 6.15 -12.43
N CYS A 67 7.62 4.97 -12.86
CA CYS A 67 8.93 4.79 -13.50
C CYS A 67 9.03 5.60 -14.80
N SER A 68 8.05 5.47 -15.70
CA SER A 68 8.03 6.20 -16.98
C SER A 68 8.03 7.71 -16.78
N HIS A 69 7.20 8.24 -15.87
CA HIS A 69 7.18 9.68 -15.58
C HIS A 69 8.55 10.19 -15.08
N ARG A 70 9.20 9.43 -14.18
CA ARG A 70 10.53 9.81 -13.67
C ARG A 70 11.60 9.74 -14.75
N LEU A 71 11.56 8.74 -15.63
CA LEU A 71 12.50 8.61 -16.75
C LEU A 71 12.33 9.77 -17.75
N VAL A 72 11.09 10.13 -18.10
CA VAL A 72 10.81 11.27 -18.98
C VAL A 72 11.24 12.58 -18.32
N LYS A 73 10.99 12.75 -17.02
CA LYS A 73 11.44 13.93 -16.26
C LYS A 73 12.97 14.04 -16.24
N LEU A 74 13.68 12.93 -16.06
CA LEU A 74 15.14 12.88 -16.10
C LEU A 74 15.69 13.22 -17.49
N SER A 75 15.11 12.67 -18.56
CA SER A 75 15.49 13.02 -19.94
C SER A 75 15.38 14.53 -20.17
N ARG A 76 14.24 15.14 -19.84
CA ARG A 76 14.04 16.58 -20.00
C ARG A 76 15.00 17.43 -19.17
N MET A 77 15.38 16.94 -17.98
CA MET A 77 16.38 17.62 -17.15
C MET A 77 17.76 17.60 -17.82
N LEU A 78 18.16 16.47 -18.42
CA LEU A 78 19.41 16.36 -19.17
C LEU A 78 19.41 17.23 -20.44
N ASP A 79 18.30 17.23 -21.17
CA ASP A 79 18.13 18.05 -22.39
C ASP A 79 18.14 19.56 -22.06
N GLY A 80 17.51 19.95 -20.94
CA GLY A 80 17.46 21.34 -20.47
C GLY A 80 18.80 21.88 -19.97
N SER A 81 19.66 21.05 -19.38
CA SER A 81 21.00 21.45 -18.94
C SER A 81 21.99 21.72 -20.08
N CYS A 82 21.70 21.26 -21.30
CA CYS A 82 22.54 21.54 -22.49
C CYS A 82 22.35 22.97 -23.04
N LEU A 83 21.19 23.59 -22.77
CA LEU A 83 20.86 24.93 -23.32
C LEU A 83 21.47 26.09 -22.52
N SER A 84 22.00 25.86 -21.32
CA SER A 84 22.61 26.89 -20.47
C SER A 84 24.13 27.05 -20.61
N SER A 85 24.78 26.31 -21.53
CA SER A 85 26.23 26.42 -21.79
C SER A 85 26.58 27.08 -23.13
N GLN A 86 25.60 27.68 -23.82
CA GLN A 86 25.83 28.53 -24.99
C GLN A 86 25.38 29.96 -24.69
N SER A 87 26.13 30.67 -23.85
CA SER A 87 26.04 32.13 -23.67
C SER A 87 27.38 32.65 -23.19
#